data_AF-A0A4S8KW65-F1
#
_entry.id   AF-A0A4S8KW65-F1
#
_cell.length_a   1.000
_cell.length_b   1.000
_cell.length_c   1.000
_cell.angle_alpha   90.00
_cell.angle_beta   90.00
_cell.angle_gamma   90.00
#
_symmetry.space_group_name_H-M   'P 1'
#
loop_
_entity.id
_entity.type
_entity.pdbx_description
1 polymer ?
#
loop_
_entity_poly.entity_id
_entity_poly.type
_entity_poly.pdbx_seq_one_letter_code
_entity_poly.pdbx_strand_id
1 'polypeptide(L)'
;MSSTEEDGYRTTMPHYSRLGEGFLLVYSIFSRASFEGIQNFLHGILRYKGLPTVPIVLVGNKCDREDSDEREVTISDIRRTGSREGSRL
;
A
#
# COMPACT_ATOMS: atom_id res chain seq x y z
N MET A 1 11.99 -8.05 26.94
CA MET A 1 12.24 -8.28 25.50
C MET A 1 10.98 -8.91 24.94
N SER A 2 10.22 -8.37 23.99
CA SER A 2 10.26 -7.16 23.19
C SER A 2 8.80 -6.75 22.94
N SER A 3 8.44 -5.47 23.14
CA SER A 3 7.10 -4.95 22.78
C SER A 3 7.14 -3.52 22.24
N THR A 4 8.33 -2.95 22.04
CA THR A 4 8.51 -1.56 21.59
C THR A 4 8.95 -1.45 20.12
N GLU A 5 9.10 -2.58 19.42
CA GLU A 5 9.54 -2.59 18.01
C GLU A 5 8.38 -2.41 17.01
N GLU A 6 7.13 -2.66 17.42
CA GLU A 6 5.94 -2.47 16.57
C GLU A 6 5.39 -1.04 16.55
N ASP A 7 5.64 -0.24 17.59
CA ASP A 7 5.07 1.11 17.71
C ASP A 7 5.84 2.16 16.88
N GLY A 8 7.16 1.96 16.71
CA GLY A 8 8.04 2.90 15.99
C GLY A 8 7.73 3.03 14.49
N TYR A 9 7.13 2.02 13.87
CA TYR A 9 6.73 2.06 12.46
C TYR A 9 5.48 2.90 12.19
N ARG A 10 4.66 3.17 13.22
CA ARG A 10 3.34 3.80 13.06
C ARG A 10 3.36 5.31 13.30
N THR A 11 4.34 5.82 14.04
CA THR A 11 4.25 7.16 14.63
C THR A 11 5.12 8.20 13.94
N THR A 12 6.11 7.81 13.14
CA THR A 12 6.89 8.77 12.34
C THR A 12 6.88 8.39 10.87
N MET A 13 6.21 9.20 10.06
CA MET A 13 6.40 9.07 8.62
C MET A 13 7.87 9.40 8.33
N PRO A 14 8.62 8.49 7.69
CA PRO A 14 10.04 8.67 7.48
C PRO A 14 10.33 9.89 6.59
N HIS A 15 11.49 10.50 6.78
CA HIS A 15 11.84 11.81 6.20
C HIS A 15 11.74 11.83 4.65
N TYR A 16 11.98 10.68 4.00
CA TYR A 16 11.85 10.52 2.55
C TYR A 16 10.43 10.72 2.01
N SER A 17 9.41 10.53 2.85
CA SER A 17 8.02 10.81 2.49
C SER A 17 7.78 12.30 2.20
N ARG A 18 8.64 13.24 2.63
CA ARG A 18 8.51 14.67 2.28
C ARG A 18 9.04 14.99 0.89
N LEU A 19 10.10 14.31 0.46
CA LEU A 19 10.79 14.59 -0.80
C LEU A 19 10.29 13.76 -1.98
N GLY A 20 9.70 12.58 -1.75
CA GLY A 20 9.20 11.72 -2.83
C GLY A 20 8.06 12.38 -3.63
N GLU A 21 8.25 12.57 -4.94
CA GLU A 21 7.22 13.06 -5.86
C GLU A 21 6.26 11.94 -6.32
N GLY A 22 6.60 10.68 -6.02
CA GLY A 22 5.76 9.51 -6.27
C GLY A 22 6.08 8.38 -5.29
N PHE A 23 5.13 7.46 -5.12
CA PHE A 23 5.20 6.40 -4.11
C PHE A 23 4.97 5.01 -4.72
N LEU A 24 5.75 4.04 -4.25
CA LEU A 24 5.53 2.63 -4.54
C LEU A 24 4.83 1.98 -3.35
N LEU A 25 3.63 1.46 -3.55
CA LEU A 25 2.88 0.75 -2.52
C LEU A 25 2.91 -0.75 -2.82
N VAL A 26 3.59 -1.51 -1.97
CA VAL A 26 3.82 -2.94 -2.17
C VAL A 26 2.94 -3.74 -1.21
N TYR A 27 2.16 -4.68 -1.74
CA TYR A 27 1.36 -5.62 -0.96
C TYR A 27 1.68 -7.05 -1.38
N SER A 28 1.27 -8.05 -0.61
CA SER A 28 1.41 -9.46 -0.96
C SER A 28 0.13 -9.98 -1.62
N ILE A 29 0.23 -10.64 -2.78
CA ILE A 29 -0.97 -11.21 -3.42
C ILE A 29 -1.62 -12.34 -2.61
N PHE A 30 -0.85 -12.91 -1.66
CA PHE A 30 -1.25 -13.94 -0.69
C PHE A 30 -1.69 -13.37 0.66
N SER A 31 -1.96 -12.06 0.76
CA SER A 31 -2.44 -11.48 2.02
C SER A 31 -3.38 -10.31 1.74
N ARG A 32 -4.67 -10.54 1.92
CA ARG A 32 -5.71 -9.52 1.79
C ARG A 32 -5.51 -8.38 2.79
N ALA A 33 -5.11 -8.70 4.02
CA ALA A 33 -4.79 -7.69 5.04
C ALA A 33 -3.69 -6.72 4.57
N SER A 34 -2.67 -7.22 3.87
CA SER A 34 -1.61 -6.35 3.31
C SER A 34 -2.15 -5.42 2.21
N PHE A 35 -3.10 -5.88 1.40
CA PHE A 35 -3.75 -5.09 0.36
C PHE A 35 -4.69 -4.03 0.94
N GLU A 36 -5.47 -4.38 1.98
CA GLU A 36 -6.35 -3.42 2.66
C GLU A 36 -5.55 -2.35 3.42
N GLY A 37 -4.39 -2.71 3.97
CA GLY A 37 -3.47 -1.79 4.62
C GLY A 37 -2.98 -0.66 3.70
N ILE A 38 -2.89 -0.90 2.38
CA ILE A 38 -2.45 0.10 1.38
C ILE A 38 -3.31 1.37 1.44
N GLN A 39 -4.62 1.26 1.66
CA GLN A 39 -5.49 2.44 1.73
C GLN A 39 -5.14 3.33 2.92
N ASN A 40 -4.78 2.72 4.06
CA ASN A 40 -4.35 3.47 5.24
C ASN A 40 -3.01 4.19 4.99
N PHE A 41 -2.07 3.52 4.30
CA PHE A 41 -0.81 4.15 3.91
C PHE A 41 -1.03 5.31 2.93
N LEU A 42 -1.90 5.12 1.94
CA LEU A 42 -2.27 6.17 0.97
C LEU A 42 -2.83 7.41 1.67
N HIS A 43 -3.83 7.23 2.55
CA HIS A 43 -4.39 8.33 3.32
C HIS A 43 -3.34 9.03 4.19
N GLY A 44 -2.42 8.27 4.78
CA GLY A 44 -1.29 8.83 5.53
C GLY A 44 -0.39 9.71 4.65
N ILE A 45 -0.04 9.24 3.45
CA ILE A 45 0.79 9.97 2.48
C ILE A 45 0.11 11.26 2.05
N LEU A 46 -1.17 11.21 1.67
CA LEU A 46 -1.92 12.39 1.21
C LEU A 46 -2.04 13.44 2.31
N ARG A 47 -2.38 13.02 3.54
CA ARG A 47 -2.44 13.92 4.71
C ARG A 47 -1.09 14.57 5.00
N TYR A 48 -0.01 13.80 4.89
CA TYR A 48 1.34 14.29 5.15
C TYR A 48 1.85 15.24 4.05
N LYS A 49 1.52 14.95 2.79
CA LYS A 49 1.85 15.80 1.64
C LYS A 49 0.99 17.06 1.56
N GLY A 50 -0.21 17.03 2.13
CA GLY A 50 -1.19 18.11 1.95
C GLY A 50 -1.67 18.27 0.51
N LEU A 51 -1.55 17.21 -0.31
CA LEU A 51 -1.92 17.19 -1.72
C LEU A 51 -3.17 16.34 -1.92
N PRO A 52 -4.06 16.70 -2.87
CA PRO A 52 -5.26 15.93 -3.16
C PRO A 52 -4.94 14.60 -3.86
N THR A 53 -3.83 14.53 -4.58
CA THR A 53 -3.36 13.33 -5.28
C THR A 53 -1.83 13.30 -5.31
N VAL A 54 -1.26 12.10 -5.35
CA VAL A 54 0.17 11.88 -5.63
C VAL A 54 0.31 10.69 -6.60
N PRO A 55 1.29 10.70 -7.52
CA PRO A 55 1.59 9.53 -8.35
C PRO A 55 1.92 8.31 -7.49
N ILE A 56 1.16 7.22 -7.67
CA ILE A 56 1.37 5.98 -6.94
C ILE A 56 1.40 4.81 -7.91
N VAL A 57 2.30 3.88 -7.66
CA VAL A 57 2.30 2.58 -8.33
C VAL A 57 2.04 1.51 -7.29
N LEU A 58 1.03 0.68 -7.54
CA LEU A 58 0.68 -0.45 -6.70
C LEU A 58 1.39 -1.72 -7.22
N VAL A 59 2.10 -2.42 -6.34
CA VAL A 59 2.87 -3.63 -6.69
C VAL A 59 2.40 -4.81 -5.85
N GLY A 60 1.86 -5.82 -6.51
CA GLY A 60 1.58 -7.12 -5.91
C GLY A 60 2.86 -7.97 -5.89
N ASN A 61 3.43 -8.14 -4.70
CA ASN A 61 4.62 -8.94 -4.44
C ASN A 61 4.26 -10.41 -4.15
N LYS A 62 5.29 -11.26 -4.17
CA LYS A 62 5.27 -12.71 -3.97
C LYS A 62 4.59 -13.50 -5.10
N CYS A 63 4.65 -13.03 -6.34
CA CYS A 63 4.05 -13.73 -7.48
C CYS A 63 4.76 -15.05 -7.87
N ASP A 64 5.85 -15.39 -7.19
CA ASP A 64 6.67 -16.58 -7.39
C ASP A 64 6.04 -17.88 -6.85
N ARG A 65 5.05 -17.80 -5.94
CA ARG A 65 4.38 -18.99 -5.43
C ARG A 65 3.43 -19.56 -6.49
N GLU A 66 3.62 -20.85 -6.79
CA GLU A 66 2.85 -21.56 -7.82
C GLU A 66 1.43 -21.93 -7.36
N ASP A 67 1.20 -21.96 -6.05
CA ASP A 67 -0.07 -22.30 -5.42
C ASP A 67 -1.13 -21.21 -5.66
N SER A 68 -1.77 -21.28 -6.81
CA SER A 68 -2.78 -20.32 -7.26
C SER A 68 -4.02 -20.30 -6.36
N ASP A 69 -4.28 -21.38 -5.62
CA ASP A 69 -5.39 -21.50 -4.67
C ASP A 69 -5.19 -20.67 -3.40
N GLU A 70 -3.95 -20.39 -3.01
CA GLU A 70 -3.64 -19.56 -1.84
C GLU A 70 -3.74 -18.05 -2.16
N ARG A 71 -3.94 -17.69 -3.43
CA ARG A 71 -3.98 -16.29 -3.86
C ARG A 71 -5.24 -15.60 -3.33
N GLU A 72 -5.06 -14.75 -2.32
CA GLU A 72 -6.16 -14.01 -1.70
C GLU A 72 -6.57 -12.73 -2.46
N VAL A 73 -5.69 -12.14 -3.27
CA VAL A 73 -5.93 -10.86 -3.96
C VAL A 73 -5.92 -11.03 -5.48
N THR A 74 -7.08 -10.82 -6.09
CA THR A 74 -7.29 -10.98 -7.54
C THR A 74 -7.08 -9.67 -8.30
N ILE A 75 -6.90 -9.76 -9.62
CA ILE A 75 -6.85 -8.56 -10.48
C ILE A 75 -8.16 -7.76 -10.42
N SER A 76 -9.30 -8.42 -10.26
CA SER A 76 -10.60 -7.76 -10.05
C SER A 76 -10.65 -6.91 -8.79
N ASP A 77 -10.03 -7.36 -7.69
CA ASP A 77 -9.93 -6.56 -6.47
C ASP A 77 -9.16 -5.27 -6.72
N ILE A 78 -8.03 -5.36 -7.42
CA ILE A 78 -7.18 -4.20 -7.78
C ILE A 78 -7.95 -3.22 -8.65
N ARG A 79 -8.61 -3.71 -9.72
CA ARG A 79 -9.37 -2.87 -10.64
C ARG A 79 -10.52 -2.16 -9.94
N ARG A 80 -11.20 -2.85 -9.01
CA ARG A 80 -12.26 -2.26 -8.20
C ARG A 80 -11.72 -1.16 -7.29
N THR A 81 -10.58 -1.38 -6.63
CA THR A 81 -9.95 -0.35 -5.79
C THR A 81 -9.48 0.85 -6.62
N GLY A 82 -8.82 0.63 -7.76
CA GLY A 82 -8.39 1.72 -8.66
C GLY A 82 -9.55 2.49 -9.30
N SER A 83 -10.71 1.83 -9.51
CA SER A 83 -11.91 2.50 -10.04
C SER A 83 -12.64 3.31 -8.96
N ARG A 84 -12.61 2.87 -7.69
CA ARG A 84 -13.20 3.61 -6.55
C ARG A 84 -12.39 4.85 -6.18
N GLU A 85 -11.07 4.77 -6.28
CA GLU A 85 -10.17 5.90 -6.10
C GLU A 85 -10.10 6.83 -7.33
N GLY A 86 -10.89 6.53 -8.37
CA GLY A 86 -11.26 7.50 -9.39
C GLY A 86 -10.09 8.19 -10.07
N SER A 87 -9.47 7.48 -11.02
CA SER A 87 -8.69 8.05 -12.12
C SER A 87 -7.30 8.58 -11.73
N ARG A 88 -6.27 7.96 -12.33
CA ARG A 88 -4.85 8.37 -12.37
C ARG A 88 -3.91 7.72 -11.35
N LEU A 89 -3.96 6.38 -11.27
CA LEU A 89 -2.73 5.59 -11.17
C LEU A 89 -2.12 5.44 -12.57
#